data_AF-A0A4Q6BYD6-F1
#
_entry.id   AF-A0A4Q6BYD6-F1
#
_cell.length_a   1.000
_cell.length_b   1.000
_cell.length_c   1.000
_cell.angle_alpha   90.00
_cell.angle_beta   90.00
_cell.angle_gamma   90.00
#
_symmetry.space_group_name_H-M   'P 1'
#
loop_
_entity.id
_entity.type
_entity.pdbx_description
1 polymer ?
#
loop_
_entity_poly.entity_id
_entity_poly.type
_entity_poly.pdbx_seq_one_letter_code
_entity_poly.pdbx_strand_id
1 'polypeptide(L)' 'MKLSATDQMLLSMLRENARASTAQIARRLDLSRTTVQSRIERLEREGVISGYTVRVHDEY' A
#
# COMPACT_ATOMS: atom_id res chain seq x y z
N MET A 1 12.17 10.82 8.03
CA MET A 1 12.00 9.38 7.75
C MET A 1 12.31 9.12 6.29
N LYS A 2 13.08 8.08 5.97
CA LYS A 2 13.42 7.74 4.57
C LYS A 2 12.50 6.58 4.15
N LEU A 3 11.53 6.83 3.27
CA LEU A 3 10.80 5.74 2.63
C LEU A 3 11.79 4.92 1.81
N SER A 4 11.77 3.60 1.96
CA SER A 4 12.57 2.75 1.07
C SER A 4 11.94 2.73 -0.31
N ALA A 5 12.73 2.39 -1.34
CA ALA A 5 12.19 2.23 -2.70
C ALA A 5 11.01 1.23 -2.74
N THR A 6 11.08 0.18 -1.92
CA THR A 6 9.99 -0.78 -1.71
C THR A 6 8.72 -0.13 -1.15
N ASP A 7 8.84 0.75 -0.13
CA ASP A 7 7.68 1.42 0.45
C ASP A 7 7.01 2.34 -0.57
N GLN A 8 7.81 3.04 -1.38
CA GLN A 8 7.28 3.85 -2.48
C GLN A 8 6.56 2.99 -3.52
N MET A 9 7.13 1.83 -3.89
CA MET A 9 6.52 0.92 -4.85
C MET A 9 5.22 0.29 -4.30
N LEU A 10 5.21 -0.05 -3.01
CA LEU A 10 4.02 -0.49 -2.29
C LEU A 10 2.91 0.56 -2.35
N LEU A 11 3.24 1.83 -2.05
CA LEU A 11 2.28 2.93 -2.12
C LEU A 11 1.78 3.17 -3.54
N SER A 12 2.64 3.10 -4.56
CA SER A 12 2.21 3.21 -5.95
C SER A 12 1.21 2.11 -6.34
N MET A 13 1.47 0.85 -5.95
CA MET A 13 0.53 -0.24 -6.22
C MET A 13 -0.80 -0.08 -5.46
N LEU A 14 -0.76 0.37 -4.20
CA LEU A 14 -1.97 0.63 -3.43
C LEU A 14 -2.78 1.79 -4.02
N ARG A 15 -2.11 2.79 -4.63
CA ARG A 15 -2.79 3.88 -5.34
C ARG A 15 -3.45 3.43 -6.62
N GLU A 16 -2.83 2.50 -7.36
CA GLU A 16 -3.43 1.91 -8.57
C GLU A 16 -4.56 0.94 -8.24
N ASN A 17 -4.38 0.13 -7.20
CA ASN A 17 -5.37 -0.86 -6.78
C ASN A 17 -5.33 -1.06 -5.26
N ALA A 18 -6.11 -0.23 -4.55
CA ALA A 18 -6.25 -0.32 -3.10
C ALA A 18 -6.93 -1.62 -2.63
N ARG A 19 -7.56 -2.39 -3.53
CA ARG A 19 -8.17 -3.70 -3.23
C ARG A 19 -7.22 -4.87 -3.44
N ALA A 20 -5.99 -4.63 -3.88
CA ALA A 20 -5.01 -5.69 -4.07
C ALA A 20 -4.72 -6.38 -2.72
N SER A 21 -4.79 -7.71 -2.70
CA SER A 21 -4.48 -8.47 -1.49
C SER A 21 -2.99 -8.34 -1.13
N THR A 22 -2.68 -8.39 0.16
CA THR A 22 -1.28 -8.42 0.66
C THR A 22 -0.46 -9.55 0.00
N ALA A 23 -1.10 -10.67 -0.36
CA ALA A 23 -0.49 -11.77 -1.09
C ALA A 23 -0.07 -11.41 -2.53
N GLN A 24 -0.89 -10.64 -3.25
CA GLN A 24 -0.57 -10.19 -4.61
C GLN A 24 0.53 -9.13 -4.60
N ILE A 25 0.46 -8.20 -3.65
CA ILE A 25 1.48 -7.18 -3.41
C ILE A 25 2.83 -7.83 -3.06
N ALA A 26 2.81 -8.83 -2.17
CA ALA A 26 3.99 -9.61 -1.78
C ALA A 26 4.66 -10.29 -2.98
N ARG A 27 3.89 -10.93 -3.86
CA ARG A 27 4.41 -11.54 -5.08
C ARG A 27 5.01 -10.52 -6.04
N ARG A 28 4.39 -9.35 -6.19
CA ARG A 28 4.90 -8.28 -7.07
C ARG A 28 6.17 -7.62 -6.56
N LEU A 29 6.32 -7.49 -5.24
CA LEU A 29 7.51 -6.89 -4.61
C LEU A 29 8.62 -7.89 -4.32
N ASP A 30 8.41 -9.18 -4.61
CA ASP A 30 9.29 -10.27 -4.22
C ASP A 30 9.59 -10.29 -2.71
N LEU A 31 8.53 -10.10 -1.92
CA LEU A 31 8.60 -10.04 -0.46
C LEU A 31 7.69 -11.07 0.19
N SER A 32 7.99 -11.42 1.45
CA SER A 32 7.08 -12.21 2.27
C SER A 32 5.82 -11.43 2.62
N ARG A 33 4.69 -12.13 2.73
CA ARG A 33 3.39 -11.54 3.12
C ARG A 33 3.49 -10.78 4.45
N THR A 34 4.18 -11.36 5.43
CA THR A 34 4.40 -10.74 6.75
C THR A 34 5.16 -9.42 6.63
N THR A 35 6.20 -9.36 5.79
CA THR A 35 6.98 -8.14 5.56
C THR A 35 6.12 -7.03 4.94
N VAL A 36 5.28 -7.37 3.97
CA VAL A 36 4.34 -6.41 3.37
C VAL A 36 3.35 -5.92 4.42
N GLN A 37 2.79 -6.82 5.23
CA GLN A 37 1.82 -6.48 6.25
C GLN A 37 2.41 -5.55 7.31
N SER A 38 3.59 -5.87 7.86
CA SER A 38 4.27 -5.00 8.81
C SER A 38 4.66 -3.64 8.22
N ARG A 39 4.97 -3.57 6.91
CA ARG A 39 5.22 -2.30 6.22
C ARG A 39 3.96 -1.46 6.09
N ILE A 40 2.83 -2.06 5.71
CA ILE A 40 1.53 -1.37 5.64
C ILE A 40 1.15 -0.82 7.02
N GLU A 41 1.17 -1.66 8.06
CA GLU A 41 0.86 -1.24 9.44
C GLU A 41 1.80 -0.14 9.94
N ARG A 42 3.07 -0.16 9.53
CA ARG A 42 4.02 0.90 9.85
C ARG A 42 3.65 2.19 9.13
N LEU A 43 3.36 2.14 7.83
CA LEU A 43 2.97 3.31 7.03
C LEU A 43 1.64 3.92 7.49
N GLU A 44 0.71 3.10 7.97
CA GLU A 44 -0.54 3.54 8.61
C GLU A 44 -0.27 4.24 9.95
N ARG A 45 0.52 3.61 10.83
CA ARG A 45 0.90 4.20 12.13
C ARG A 45 1.69 5.50 12.00
N GLU A 46 2.51 5.61 10.96
CA GLU A 46 3.30 6.80 10.66
C GLU A 46 2.49 7.91 9.97
N GLY A 47 1.22 7.65 9.63
CA GLY A 47 0.33 8.61 8.97
C GLY A 47 0.61 8.80 7.47
N VAL A 48 1.50 8.00 6.90
CA VAL A 48 1.79 8.01 5.45
C VAL A 48 0.61 7.46 4.66
N ILE A 49 -0.04 6.41 5.17
CA ILE A 49 -1.35 5.96 4.69
C ILE A 49 -2.39 6.63 5.56
N SER A 50 -2.97 7.73 5.08
CA SER A 50 -3.98 8.50 5.84
C SER A 50 -5.37 7.83 5.85
N GLY A 51 -5.60 6.84 4.99
CA GLY A 51 -6.85 6.09 4.92
C GLY A 51 -7.12 5.56 3.51
N TYR A 52 -8.00 4.57 3.43
CA TYR A 52 -8.46 4.00 2.17
C TYR A 52 -9.73 4.73 1.73
N THR A 53 -9.62 5.58 0.70
CA THR A 53 -10.77 6.30 0.15
C THR A 53 -11.18 5.75 -1.21
N VAL A 54 -12.48 5.69 -1.45
CA VAL A 54 -13.03 5.45 -2.80
C VAL A 54 -13.21 6.81 -3.47
N ARG A 55 -12.71 6.97 -4.70
CA ARG A 55 -13.04 8.12 -5.54
C ARG A 55 -14.21 7.73 -6.43
N VAL A 56 -15.34 8.40 -6.25
CA VAL A 56 -16.50 8.30 -7.14
C VAL A 56 -16.38 9.34 -8.25
N HIS A 57 -16.95 9.06 -9.41
CA HIS A 57 -17.01 10.02 -10.51
C HIS A 57 -18.07 11.08 -10.19
N ASP A 58 -17.88 12.31 -10.68
CA ASP A 58 -18.74 13.46 -10.40
C ASP A 58 -20.16 13.33 -10.97
N GLU A 59 -20.41 12.32 -11.81
CA GLU A 59 -21.71 12.03 -12.44
C GLU A 59 -22.51 10.93 -11.73
N TYR A 60 -22.25 10.71 -10.43
CA TYR A 60 -23.11 9.95 -9.53
C TYR A 60 -23.98 10.85 -8.66
#